data_AF-A0A1G1E6U4-F1
#
_entry.id   AF-A0A1G1E6U4-F1
#
_cell.length_a   1.000
_cell.length_b   1.000
_cell.length_c   1.000
_cell.angle_alpha   90.00
_cell.angle_beta   90.00
_cell.angle_gamma   90.00
#
_symmetry.space_group_name_H-M   'P 1'
#
loop_
_entity.id
_entity.type
_entity.pdbx_description
1 polymer ?
#
loop_
_entity_poly.entity_id
_entity_poly.type
_entity_poly.pdbx_seq_one_letter_code
_entity_poly.pdbx_strand_id
1 'polypeptide(L)'
;MPSAWVHAVIDLIAYGRPYFDLHKEKDKPHELLGSNHRIVNHDWYQAYGRAWNFCEPFPSWIKESIRILGNEEGADKAEEQMVWIDHDYIDKTWDALSDPDRKYWEGFFAWVLLSPKILKDWAGVDILNGKIQTIINNHEVWESCPELKSEYKRLYNYVKAVIDDKILQDMLERYGQKKYISDFS
;
A
#
# COMPACT_ATOMS: atom_id res chain seq x y z
N MET A 1 -5.31 -12.18 3.67
CA MET A 1 -5.45 -10.84 3.12
C MET A 1 -5.35 -9.82 4.22
N PRO A 2 -4.67 -8.69 3.97
CA PRO A 2 -4.88 -7.47 4.71
C PRO A 2 -6.33 -6.99 4.57
N SER A 3 -6.68 -5.94 5.31
CA SER A 3 -7.84 -5.13 4.92
C SER A 3 -7.46 -4.23 3.74
N ALA A 4 -8.40 -3.92 2.84
CA ALA A 4 -8.17 -3.06 1.66
C ALA A 4 -7.52 -1.69 1.99
N TRP A 5 -7.66 -1.19 3.23
CA TRP A 5 -7.01 0.04 3.68
C TRP A 5 -5.49 -0.10 3.90
N VAL A 6 -5.00 -1.31 4.19
CA VAL A 6 -3.56 -1.57 4.40
C VAL A 6 -2.81 -1.46 3.09
N HIS A 7 -3.30 -2.13 2.03
CA HIS A 7 -2.81 -1.95 0.67
C HIS A 7 -2.82 -0.45 0.31
N ALA A 8 -3.93 0.24 0.56
CA ALA A 8 -4.07 1.66 0.27
C ALA A 8 -3.08 2.58 1.03
N VAL A 9 -2.51 2.15 2.16
CA VAL A 9 -1.39 2.87 2.81
C VAL A 9 -0.04 2.50 2.18
N ILE A 10 0.16 1.25 1.77
CA ILE A 10 1.37 0.81 1.06
C ILE A 10 1.47 1.53 -0.29
N ASP A 11 0.38 1.58 -1.06
CA ASP A 11 0.29 2.31 -2.32
C ASP A 11 0.51 3.80 -2.14
N LEU A 12 -0.03 4.40 -1.07
CA LEU A 12 0.23 5.80 -0.72
C LEU A 12 1.73 6.05 -0.47
N ILE A 13 2.47 5.08 0.05
CA ILE A 13 3.93 5.17 0.29
C ILE A 13 4.72 4.92 -1.01
N ALA A 14 4.27 4.00 -1.87
CA ALA A 14 5.00 3.55 -3.07
C ALA A 14 4.74 4.40 -4.32
N TYR A 15 3.49 4.82 -4.53
CA TYR A 15 3.01 5.55 -5.70
C TYR A 15 2.57 6.99 -5.36
N GLY A 16 2.62 7.38 -4.09
CA GLY A 16 2.13 8.68 -3.63
C GLY A 16 0.60 8.84 -3.69
N ARG A 17 -0.15 7.81 -4.07
CA ARG A 17 -1.62 7.76 -4.17
C ARG A 17 -2.16 6.45 -3.61
N PRO A 18 -3.32 6.44 -2.93
CA PRO A 18 -3.75 5.29 -2.13
C PRO A 18 -4.63 4.25 -2.85
N TYR A 19 -5.01 4.45 -4.11
CA TYR A 19 -5.81 3.50 -4.95
C TYR A 19 -6.99 2.75 -4.27
N PHE A 20 -7.59 3.32 -3.22
CA PHE A 20 -8.39 2.57 -2.24
C PHE A 20 -9.69 1.96 -2.79
N ASP A 21 -10.22 2.44 -3.91
CA ASP A 21 -11.38 1.82 -4.57
C ASP A 21 -10.97 0.71 -5.57
N LEU A 22 -9.75 0.76 -6.09
CA LEU A 22 -9.20 -0.25 -7.01
C LEU A 22 -8.99 -1.59 -6.29
N HIS A 23 -8.47 -1.57 -5.05
CA HIS A 23 -8.41 -2.77 -4.20
C HIS A 23 -9.82 -3.30 -3.91
N LYS A 24 -10.78 -2.45 -3.54
CA LYS A 24 -12.17 -2.88 -3.31
C LYS A 24 -12.78 -3.52 -4.55
N GLU A 25 -12.39 -3.10 -5.74
CA GLU A 25 -12.85 -3.72 -6.98
C GLU A 25 -12.21 -5.07 -7.25
N LYS A 26 -10.94 -5.24 -6.89
CA LYS A 26 -10.25 -6.54 -6.90
C LYS A 26 -10.74 -7.49 -5.80
N ASP A 27 -11.15 -6.98 -4.64
CA ASP A 27 -11.67 -7.76 -3.50
C ASP A 27 -13.11 -8.29 -3.70
N LYS A 28 -13.98 -7.52 -4.40
CA LYS A 28 -15.42 -7.84 -4.60
C LYS A 28 -15.70 -9.30 -5.01
N PRO A 29 -14.96 -9.94 -5.94
CA PRO A 29 -15.23 -11.33 -6.34
C PRO A 29 -14.76 -12.38 -5.32
N HIS A 30 -14.06 -11.96 -4.26
CA HIS A 30 -13.30 -12.82 -3.35
C HIS A 30 -13.65 -12.63 -1.86
N GLU A 31 -14.43 -11.60 -1.50
CA GLU A 31 -14.91 -11.27 -0.14
C GLU A 31 -15.48 -12.48 0.63
N LEU A 32 -16.15 -13.41 -0.07
CA LEU A 32 -16.77 -14.60 0.52
C LEU A 32 -15.91 -15.89 0.42
N LEU A 33 -14.68 -15.80 -0.10
CA LEU A 33 -13.81 -16.96 -0.32
C LEU A 33 -12.80 -17.16 0.81
N GLY A 34 -12.83 -18.34 1.43
CA GLY A 34 -11.80 -18.79 2.38
C GLY A 34 -10.42 -18.93 1.72
N SER A 35 -9.35 -18.84 2.52
CA SER A 35 -7.95 -18.85 2.07
C SER A 35 -7.62 -19.99 1.09
N ASN A 36 -8.11 -21.20 1.38
CA ASN A 36 -7.91 -22.38 0.52
C ASN A 36 -8.46 -22.22 -0.91
N HIS A 37 -9.46 -21.37 -1.15
CA HIS A 37 -9.95 -21.06 -2.50
C HIS A 37 -9.18 -19.91 -3.15
N ARG A 38 -8.77 -18.90 -2.38
CA ARG A 38 -7.97 -17.77 -2.91
C ARG A 38 -6.60 -18.22 -3.41
N ILE A 39 -5.95 -19.13 -2.66
CA ILE A 39 -4.68 -19.78 -3.05
C ILE A 39 -4.78 -20.50 -4.41
N VAL A 40 -5.97 -20.96 -4.80
CA VAL A 40 -6.23 -21.64 -6.08
C VAL A 40 -6.61 -20.65 -7.19
N ASN A 41 -7.47 -19.66 -6.90
CA ASN A 41 -8.03 -18.76 -7.92
C ASN A 41 -7.06 -17.66 -8.40
N HIS A 42 -6.09 -17.23 -7.58
CA HIS A 42 -5.15 -16.19 -8.00
C HIS A 42 -3.97 -16.85 -8.74
N ASP A 43 -3.97 -16.81 -10.08
CA ASP A 43 -2.89 -17.35 -10.92
C ASP A 43 -1.51 -16.76 -10.54
N TRP A 44 -1.47 -15.48 -10.16
CA TRP A 44 -0.30 -14.77 -9.64
C TRP A 44 0.28 -15.44 -8.36
N TYR A 45 -0.59 -15.91 -7.47
CA TYR A 45 -0.24 -16.67 -6.25
C TYR A 45 0.36 -18.03 -6.55
N GLN A 46 -0.07 -18.67 -7.65
CA GLN A 46 0.49 -19.95 -8.15
C GLN A 46 1.81 -19.75 -8.91
N ALA A 47 2.01 -18.59 -9.53
CA ALA A 47 3.28 -18.19 -10.14
C ALA A 47 4.36 -17.86 -9.08
N TYR A 48 3.96 -17.49 -7.86
CA TYR A 48 4.89 -17.14 -6.77
C TYR A 48 5.76 -18.33 -6.36
N GLY A 49 7.07 -18.10 -6.21
CA GLY A 49 8.07 -19.15 -5.97
C GLY A 49 8.45 -19.98 -7.20
N ARG A 50 7.84 -19.73 -8.37
CA ARG A 50 8.17 -20.38 -9.65
C ARG A 50 8.68 -19.39 -10.69
N ALA A 51 7.95 -18.31 -10.90
CA ALA A 51 8.27 -17.25 -11.86
C ALA A 51 8.76 -15.96 -11.20
N TRP A 52 8.51 -15.78 -9.90
CA TRP A 52 8.85 -14.58 -9.12
C TRP A 52 9.02 -14.90 -7.62
N ASN A 53 9.75 -14.06 -6.87
CA ASN A 53 10.09 -14.30 -5.46
C ASN A 53 10.52 -13.00 -4.75
N PHE A 54 10.81 -13.02 -3.44
CA PHE A 54 11.24 -11.83 -2.67
C PHE A 54 12.43 -11.05 -3.26
N CYS A 55 13.37 -11.71 -3.94
CA CYS A 55 14.52 -11.06 -4.58
C CYS A 55 14.23 -10.56 -6.01
N GLU A 56 13.14 -11.02 -6.63
CA GLU A 56 12.64 -10.57 -7.92
C GLU A 56 11.10 -10.47 -7.87
N PRO A 57 10.54 -9.42 -7.23
CA PRO A 57 9.09 -9.26 -7.06
C PRO A 57 8.38 -8.88 -8.37
N PHE A 58 9.11 -8.38 -9.36
CA PHE A 58 8.60 -8.15 -10.71
C PHE A 58 9.51 -8.90 -11.70
N PRO A 59 9.13 -10.09 -12.19
CA PRO A 59 9.90 -10.81 -13.20
C PRO A 59 9.85 -10.10 -14.54
N SER A 60 10.80 -10.44 -15.42
CA SER A 60 10.97 -9.81 -16.74
C SER A 60 9.70 -9.69 -17.58
N TRP A 61 8.84 -10.70 -17.57
CA TRP A 61 7.58 -10.71 -18.34
C TRP A 61 6.48 -9.81 -17.75
N ILE A 62 6.44 -9.63 -16.42
CA ILE A 62 5.55 -8.64 -15.78
C ILE A 62 6.01 -7.23 -16.17
N LYS A 63 7.32 -6.96 -16.02
CA LYS A 63 7.93 -5.67 -16.41
C LYS A 63 7.63 -5.34 -17.87
N GLU A 64 7.74 -6.32 -18.76
CA GLU A 64 7.44 -6.16 -20.18
C GLU A 64 5.94 -5.95 -20.45
N SER A 65 5.03 -6.65 -19.76
CA SER A 65 3.58 -6.45 -19.90
C SER A 65 3.14 -5.06 -19.44
N ILE A 66 3.68 -4.57 -18.31
CA ILE A 66 3.44 -3.20 -17.81
C ILE A 66 4.02 -2.19 -18.81
N ARG A 67 5.21 -2.44 -19.35
CA ARG A 67 5.84 -1.59 -20.38
C ARG A 67 4.97 -1.51 -21.63
N ILE A 68 4.45 -2.63 -22.13
CA ILE A 68 3.56 -2.67 -23.31
C ILE A 68 2.29 -1.86 -23.04
N LEU A 69 1.58 -2.14 -21.93
CA LEU A 69 0.38 -1.42 -21.53
C LEU A 69 0.62 0.10 -21.41
N GLY A 70 1.76 0.50 -20.86
CA GLY A 70 2.17 1.92 -20.77
C GLY A 70 2.42 2.61 -22.11
N ASN A 71 2.77 1.86 -23.17
CA ASN A 71 2.88 2.42 -24.53
C ASN A 71 1.54 2.43 -25.28
N GLU A 72 0.63 1.51 -24.96
CA GLU A 72 -0.62 1.28 -25.70
C GLU A 72 -1.82 2.05 -25.11
N GLU A 73 -1.95 2.07 -23.77
CA GLU A 73 -3.03 2.74 -23.03
C GLU A 73 -2.55 3.91 -22.16
N GLY A 74 -1.24 4.02 -21.89
CA GLY A 74 -0.62 5.15 -21.18
C GLY A 74 -0.22 4.86 -19.74
N ALA A 75 0.46 5.84 -19.11
CA ALA A 75 1.09 5.71 -17.80
C ALA A 75 0.10 5.30 -16.69
N ASP A 76 -1.04 5.99 -16.59
CA ASP A 76 -2.08 5.74 -15.59
C ASP A 76 -2.53 4.26 -15.59
N LYS A 77 -2.62 3.62 -16.77
CA LYS A 77 -3.01 2.21 -16.91
C LYS A 77 -1.88 1.24 -16.56
N ALA A 78 -0.63 1.61 -16.84
CA ALA A 78 0.52 0.87 -16.34
C ALA A 78 0.61 0.91 -14.80
N GLU A 79 0.32 2.05 -14.18
CA GLU A 79 0.33 2.22 -12.72
C GLU A 79 -0.83 1.47 -12.03
N GLU A 80 -2.05 1.53 -12.58
CA GLU A 80 -3.17 0.68 -12.13
C GLU A 80 -2.81 -0.82 -12.20
N GLN A 81 -2.13 -1.26 -13.26
CA GLN A 81 -1.71 -2.65 -13.42
C GLN A 81 -0.57 -3.05 -12.46
N MET A 82 0.31 -2.12 -12.09
CA MET A 82 1.32 -2.32 -11.04
C MET A 82 0.65 -2.52 -9.68
N VAL A 83 -0.27 -1.63 -9.31
CA VAL A 83 -1.10 -1.74 -8.09
C VAL A 83 -1.88 -3.06 -8.02
N TRP A 84 -2.42 -3.53 -9.16
CA TRP A 84 -3.10 -4.83 -9.22
C TRP A 84 -2.20 -6.02 -8.91
N ILE A 85 -0.91 -5.96 -9.25
CA ILE A 85 0.06 -7.02 -9.01
C ILE A 85 0.64 -6.92 -7.59
N ASP A 86 0.91 -5.69 -7.12
CA ASP A 86 1.35 -5.46 -5.74
C ASP A 86 0.29 -5.86 -4.73
N HIS A 87 -1.01 -5.68 -5.02
CA HIS A 87 -2.06 -6.24 -4.18
C HIS A 87 -1.88 -7.76 -4.02
N ASP A 88 -1.70 -8.54 -5.09
CA ASP A 88 -1.49 -10.00 -4.98
C ASP A 88 -0.19 -10.37 -4.23
N TYR A 89 0.86 -9.55 -4.34
CA TYR A 89 2.13 -9.73 -3.63
C TYR A 89 2.05 -9.46 -2.12
N ILE A 90 1.45 -8.32 -1.76
CA ILE A 90 1.18 -7.92 -0.38
C ILE A 90 0.28 -8.98 0.26
N ASP A 91 -0.74 -9.43 -0.46
CA ASP A 91 -1.68 -10.46 -0.01
C ASP A 91 -0.97 -11.79 0.28
N LYS A 92 -0.07 -12.22 -0.61
CA LYS A 92 0.75 -13.42 -0.45
C LYS A 92 1.68 -13.33 0.76
N THR A 93 2.25 -12.16 0.99
CA THR A 93 3.12 -11.88 2.13
C THR A 93 2.31 -11.90 3.43
N TRP A 94 1.12 -11.30 3.43
CA TRP A 94 0.23 -11.20 4.59
C TRP A 94 -0.37 -12.54 5.02
N ASP A 95 -0.72 -13.43 4.07
CA ASP A 95 -1.19 -14.78 4.41
C ASP A 95 -0.08 -15.66 5.03
N ALA A 96 1.20 -15.28 4.89
CA ALA A 96 2.34 -15.93 5.56
C ALA A 96 2.70 -15.34 6.95
N LEU A 97 2.21 -14.13 7.29
CA LEU A 97 2.46 -13.51 8.60
C LEU A 97 1.68 -14.18 9.75
N SER A 98 2.23 -14.14 10.97
CA SER A 98 1.48 -14.52 12.17
C SER A 98 0.51 -13.40 12.59
N ASP A 99 -0.53 -13.73 13.37
CA ASP A 99 -1.51 -12.73 13.81
C ASP A 99 -0.89 -11.58 14.65
N PRO A 100 0.15 -11.79 15.50
CA PRO A 100 0.94 -10.71 16.07
C PRO A 100 1.64 -9.82 15.03
N ASP A 101 2.22 -10.41 13.97
CA ASP A 101 2.94 -9.63 12.95
C ASP A 101 1.98 -8.79 12.10
N ARG A 102 0.84 -9.36 11.69
CA ARG A 102 -0.23 -8.62 10.99
C ARG A 102 -0.66 -7.41 11.80
N LYS A 103 -0.92 -7.62 13.09
CA LYS A 103 -1.29 -6.57 14.05
C LYS A 103 -0.21 -5.50 14.21
N TYR A 104 1.07 -5.88 14.23
CA TYR A 104 2.17 -4.92 14.22
C TYR A 104 2.14 -4.04 12.96
N TRP A 105 2.02 -4.65 11.78
CA TRP A 105 1.99 -3.92 10.51
C TRP A 105 0.75 -3.03 10.36
N GLU A 106 -0.43 -3.48 10.80
CA GLU A 106 -1.64 -2.64 10.88
C GLU A 106 -1.39 -1.39 11.74
N GLY A 107 -0.86 -1.55 12.96
CA GLY A 107 -0.51 -0.42 13.83
C GLY A 107 0.53 0.53 13.22
N PHE A 108 1.52 -0.01 12.52
CA PHE A 108 2.53 0.78 11.80
C PHE A 108 1.94 1.59 10.65
N PHE A 109 1.18 0.97 9.75
CA PHE A 109 0.58 1.65 8.61
C PHE A 109 -0.46 2.70 9.03
N ALA A 110 -1.24 2.41 10.07
CA ALA A 110 -2.12 3.39 10.70
C ALA A 110 -1.34 4.60 11.23
N TRP A 111 -0.22 4.38 11.92
CA TRP A 111 0.62 5.46 12.45
C TRP A 111 1.29 6.30 11.35
N VAL A 112 1.75 5.70 10.25
CA VAL A 112 2.26 6.43 9.08
C VAL A 112 1.17 7.31 8.48
N LEU A 113 -0.04 6.76 8.25
CA LEU A 113 -1.18 7.50 7.72
C LEU A 113 -1.61 8.66 8.64
N LEU A 114 -1.55 8.47 9.96
CA LEU A 114 -1.86 9.51 10.96
C LEU A 114 -0.71 10.52 11.15
N SER A 115 0.43 10.33 10.49
CA SER A 115 1.63 11.18 10.61
C SER A 115 2.02 11.84 9.27
N PRO A 116 1.30 12.89 8.79
CA PRO A 116 1.57 13.54 7.50
C PRO A 116 3.02 14.03 7.30
N LYS A 117 3.74 14.35 8.38
CA LYS A 117 5.16 14.70 8.31
C LYS A 117 6.01 13.51 7.85
N ILE A 118 5.71 12.28 8.27
CA ILE A 118 6.45 11.07 7.89
C ILE A 118 6.16 10.72 6.44
N LEU A 119 4.89 10.81 6.02
CA LEU A 119 4.53 10.68 4.60
C LEU A 119 5.33 11.65 3.72
N LYS A 120 5.50 12.90 4.14
CA LYS A 120 6.34 13.87 3.42
C LYS A 120 7.84 13.56 3.49
N ASP A 121 8.38 13.42 4.69
CA ASP A 121 9.83 13.43 4.93
C ASP A 121 10.51 12.07 4.62
N TRP A 122 9.75 10.97 4.56
CA TRP A 122 10.25 9.63 4.25
C TRP A 122 9.71 9.05 2.93
N ALA A 123 8.42 9.25 2.62
CA ALA A 123 7.80 8.70 1.41
C ALA A 123 7.63 9.72 0.27
N GLY A 124 8.02 10.99 0.46
CA GLY A 124 7.91 12.03 -0.57
C GLY A 124 6.48 12.51 -0.85
N VAL A 125 5.56 12.36 0.10
CA VAL A 125 4.12 12.64 -0.09
C VAL A 125 3.64 13.81 0.78
N ASP A 126 3.57 15.00 0.19
CA ASP A 126 3.08 16.21 0.85
C ASP A 126 1.56 16.35 0.67
N ILE A 127 0.82 15.68 1.55
CA ILE A 127 -0.64 15.74 1.65
C ILE A 127 -1.16 17.18 1.82
N LEU A 128 -0.46 18.03 2.57
CA LEU A 128 -0.92 19.37 2.90
C LEU A 128 -0.91 20.29 1.67
N ASN A 129 0.14 20.19 0.84
CA ASN A 129 0.26 20.94 -0.39
C ASN A 129 -0.41 20.24 -1.59
N GLY A 130 -0.56 18.91 -1.55
CA GLY A 130 -1.10 18.11 -2.66
C GLY A 130 -0.01 17.82 -3.68
N LYS A 131 1.11 17.28 -3.20
CA LYS A 131 2.30 17.04 -4.01
C LYS A 131 2.94 15.69 -3.71
N ILE A 132 3.56 15.13 -4.73
CA ILE A 132 4.36 13.90 -4.67
C ILE A 132 5.78 14.20 -5.17
N GLN A 133 6.76 13.48 -4.64
CA GLN A 133 8.16 13.56 -5.05
C GLN A 133 8.43 12.48 -6.10
N THR A 134 8.78 12.89 -7.31
CA THR A 134 9.05 11.99 -8.45
C THR A 134 10.47 12.18 -8.95
N ILE A 135 10.99 11.22 -9.73
CA ILE A 135 12.32 11.29 -10.33
C ILE A 135 12.18 11.51 -11.83
N ILE A 136 12.46 12.73 -12.29
CA ILE A 136 12.46 13.10 -13.71
C ILE A 136 13.91 13.35 -14.14
N ASN A 137 14.38 12.63 -15.15
CA ASN A 137 15.75 12.74 -15.68
C ASN A 137 16.85 12.63 -14.59
N ASN A 138 16.68 11.69 -13.65
CA ASN A 138 17.53 11.49 -12.46
C ASN A 138 17.56 12.66 -11.47
N HIS A 139 16.58 13.57 -11.52
CA HIS A 139 16.39 14.65 -10.54
C HIS A 139 15.08 14.47 -9.77
N GLU A 140 15.15 14.60 -8.44
CA GLU A 140 13.97 14.64 -7.58
C GLU A 140 13.22 15.96 -7.77
N VAL A 141 11.91 15.90 -8.03
CA VAL A 141 11.03 17.05 -8.23
C VAL A 141 9.72 16.88 -7.49
N TRP A 142 9.08 18.00 -7.12
CA TRP A 142 7.81 18.01 -6.36
C TRP A 142 6.63 18.41 -7.26
N GLU A 143 6.04 17.39 -7.89
CA GLU A 143 4.89 17.52 -8.81
C GLU A 143 3.57 17.71 -8.05
N SER A 144 2.56 18.23 -8.73
CA SER A 144 1.26 18.52 -8.11
C SER A 144 0.27 17.40 -8.42
N CYS A 145 -0.28 16.78 -7.38
CA CYS A 145 -1.36 15.80 -7.47
C CYS A 145 -2.62 16.38 -6.79
N PRO A 146 -3.56 16.97 -7.54
CA PRO A 146 -4.81 17.52 -6.99
C PRO A 146 -5.66 16.49 -6.23
N GLU A 147 -5.69 15.26 -6.72
CA GLU A 147 -6.54 14.16 -6.26
C GLU A 147 -6.13 13.70 -4.85
N LEU A 148 -4.83 13.67 -4.58
CA LEU A 148 -4.18 13.20 -3.34
C LEU A 148 -4.90 13.67 -2.07
N LYS A 149 -5.28 14.95 -1.99
CA LYS A 149 -5.96 15.50 -0.80
C LYS A 149 -7.33 14.87 -0.56
N SER A 150 -8.05 14.53 -1.61
CA SER A 150 -9.36 13.89 -1.52
C SER A 150 -9.24 12.39 -1.26
N GLU A 151 -8.29 11.72 -1.93
CA GLU A 151 -8.03 10.29 -1.80
C GLU A 151 -7.49 9.95 -0.40
N TYR A 152 -6.46 10.66 0.07
CA TYR A 152 -5.96 10.56 1.44
C TYR A 152 -7.06 10.81 2.48
N LYS A 153 -7.88 11.85 2.30
CA LYS A 153 -8.95 12.18 3.27
C LYS A 153 -9.99 11.06 3.36
N ARG A 154 -10.29 10.37 2.25
CA ARG A 154 -11.17 9.19 2.25
C ARG A 154 -10.54 8.01 3.00
N LEU A 155 -9.27 7.72 2.74
CA LEU A 155 -8.53 6.67 3.45
C LEU A 155 -8.41 6.96 4.95
N TYR A 156 -7.93 8.16 5.32
CA TYR A 156 -7.80 8.64 6.70
C TYR A 156 -9.12 8.52 7.48
N ASN A 157 -10.24 8.98 6.91
CA ASN A 157 -11.56 8.88 7.55
C ASN A 157 -12.02 7.43 7.74
N TYR A 158 -11.70 6.54 6.81
CA TYR A 158 -12.02 5.11 6.92
C TYR A 158 -11.16 4.43 7.99
N VAL A 159 -9.84 4.63 7.96
CA VAL A 159 -8.90 4.03 8.93
C VAL A 159 -9.22 4.51 10.36
N LYS A 160 -9.52 5.80 10.54
CA LYS A 160 -9.98 6.34 11.83
C LYS A 160 -11.33 5.79 12.32
N ALA A 161 -12.12 5.15 11.46
CA ALA A 161 -13.39 4.52 11.83
C ALA A 161 -13.26 3.03 12.13
N VAL A 162 -12.25 2.33 11.58
CA VAL A 162 -12.02 0.89 11.82
C VAL A 162 -10.96 0.60 12.89
N ILE A 163 -10.15 1.58 13.28
CA ILE A 163 -9.14 1.46 14.33
C ILE A 163 -9.61 2.21 15.59
N ASP A 164 -9.78 1.47 16.69
CA ASP A 164 -9.92 2.05 18.04
C ASP A 164 -8.57 2.64 18.48
N ASP A 165 -8.57 3.89 18.95
CA ASP A 165 -7.41 4.58 19.54
C ASP A 165 -6.71 3.70 20.58
N LYS A 166 -7.45 2.89 21.36
CA LYS A 166 -6.86 1.95 22.33
C LYS A 166 -6.06 0.84 21.69
N ILE A 167 -6.53 0.27 20.59
CA ILE A 167 -5.82 -0.81 19.88
C ILE A 167 -4.55 -0.24 19.25
N LEU A 168 -4.64 0.96 18.66
CA LEU A 168 -3.47 1.65 18.10
C LEU A 168 -2.45 2.03 19.19
N GLN A 169 -2.91 2.55 20.34
CA GLN A 169 -2.04 2.87 21.47
C GLN A 169 -1.36 1.60 22.03
N ASP A 170 -2.10 0.51 22.25
CA ASP A 170 -1.52 -0.76 22.70
C ASP A 170 -0.47 -1.29 21.69
N MET A 171 -0.71 -1.17 20.38
CA MET A 171 0.24 -1.55 19.34
C MET A 171 1.51 -0.67 19.35
N LEU A 172 1.33 0.65 19.40
CA LEU A 172 2.44 1.61 19.44
C LEU A 172 3.21 1.56 20.77
N GLU A 173 2.59 1.15 21.87
CA GLU A 173 3.25 0.98 23.17
C GLU A 173 3.98 -0.35 23.33
N ARG A 174 3.50 -1.42 22.67
CA ARG A 174 4.09 -2.77 22.72
C ARG A 174 5.18 -2.98 21.68
N TYR A 175 5.03 -2.39 20.50
CA TYR A 175 5.86 -2.67 19.32
C TYR A 175 6.43 -1.42 18.64
N GLY A 176 5.75 -0.27 18.75
CA GLY A 176 6.33 1.02 18.40
C GLY A 176 7.53 1.32 19.30
N GLN A 177 8.66 1.73 18.71
CA GLN A 177 9.85 2.02 19.51
C GLN A 177 9.62 3.28 20.37
N LYS A 178 9.52 3.07 21.68
CA LYS A 178 9.11 4.05 22.73
C LYS A 178 10.03 5.28 22.93
N LYS A 179 10.78 5.71 21.92
CA LYS A 179 11.92 6.64 22.05
C LYS A 179 11.82 7.97 21.29
N TYR A 180 10.64 8.31 20.74
CA TYR A 180 10.41 9.56 20.00
C TYR A 180 9.15 10.35 20.41
N ILE A 181 8.57 10.04 21.58
CA ILE A 181 7.41 10.77 22.14
C ILE A 181 7.78 11.44 23.47
N SER A 182 8.98 12.04 23.52
CA SER A 182 9.50 12.84 24.65
C SER A 182 9.75 14.31 24.30
N ASP A 183 9.75 14.67 23.01
CA ASP A 183 10.37 15.90 22.52
C ASP A 183 9.32 16.95 22.06
N PHE A 184 8.07 16.80 22.53
CA PHE A 184 6.93 17.66 22.17
C PHE A 184 6.05 18.01 23.40
N SER A 185 6.67 18.23 24.56
CA SER A 185 6.03 18.75 25.79
C SER A 185 6.70 20.03 26.26
#